data_AF-A0A7G5E0T4-F1
#
_entry.id   AF-A0A7G5E0T4-F1
#
_cell.length_a   1.000
_cell.length_b   1.000
_cell.length_c   1.000
_cell.angle_alpha   90.00
_cell.angle_beta   90.00
_cell.angle_gamma   90.00
#
_symmetry.space_group_name_H-M   'P 1'
#
loop_
_entity.id
_entity.type
_entity.pdbx_description
1 polymer ?
#
loop_
_entity_poly.entity_id
_entity_poly.type
_entity_poly.pdbx_seq_one_letter_code
_entity_poly.pdbx_strand_id
1 'polypeptide(L)'
;MLRLILNLLAVIFLFGSCVGTGGKDIISQSKFVDALTEIQLTDSYLNILPIDSARKVMLPLYQVTFDKYGLDSISFRKNLDYYGKDAEVMSAIYKKVEDNLTKENKIYADIERKKQDSIRTRDSIQNMRIQDSTNRVMRAQQAYQERIAALIHYLPNKTKFNFREASSLFNTSFQTKTGISLNGYLMNQLSVGNSNLPIESPSPQKDTASKLKTPGTSVKDTVVTQKRVEPQLPTNELEKRPILTPPQHIKPPTKL
;
A
#
# COMPACT_ATOMS: atom_id res chain seq x y z
N MET A 1 32.35 28.52 -78.82
CA MET A 1 31.24 27.79 -78.18
C MET A 1 31.59 27.33 -76.76
N LEU A 2 32.61 26.48 -76.55
CA LEU A 2 32.97 25.91 -75.25
C LEU A 2 33.33 26.95 -74.16
N ARG A 3 34.08 28.01 -74.51
CA ARG A 3 34.46 29.08 -73.57
C ARG A 3 33.28 29.92 -73.09
N LEU A 4 32.22 30.02 -73.90
CA LEU A 4 31.02 30.80 -73.57
C LEU A 4 30.09 29.97 -72.65
N ILE A 5 29.99 28.67 -72.91
CA ILE A 5 29.27 27.70 -72.07
C ILE A 5 29.91 27.57 -70.67
N LEU A 6 31.24 27.55 -70.57
CA LEU A 6 31.93 27.50 -69.27
C LEU A 6 31.69 28.75 -68.41
N ASN A 7 31.68 29.93 -69.04
CA ASN A 7 31.36 31.18 -68.33
C ASN A 7 29.89 31.25 -67.92
N LEU A 8 28.97 30.81 -68.77
CA LEU A 8 27.54 30.74 -68.45
C LEU A 8 27.27 29.79 -67.27
N LEU A 9 27.93 28.62 -67.25
CA LEU A 9 27.79 27.63 -66.18
C LEU A 9 28.37 28.15 -64.85
N ALA A 10 29.52 28.84 -64.89
CA ALA A 10 30.11 29.46 -63.71
C ALA A 10 29.21 30.53 -63.08
N VAL A 11 28.52 31.33 -63.92
CA VAL A 11 27.57 32.35 -63.45
C VAL A 11 26.33 31.71 -62.80
N ILE A 12 25.80 30.62 -63.36
CA ILE A 12 24.66 29.89 -62.79
C ILE A 12 25.00 29.28 -61.41
N PHE A 13 26.20 28.72 -61.25
CA PHE A 13 26.66 28.21 -59.95
C PHE A 13 26.86 29.32 -58.91
N LEU A 14 27.23 30.53 -59.34
CA LEU A 14 27.39 31.70 -58.46
C LEU A 14 26.04 32.18 -57.91
N PHE A 15 24.97 32.10 -58.71
CA PHE A 15 23.61 32.45 -58.26
C PHE A 15 22.90 31.32 -57.50
N GLY A 16 23.24 30.05 -57.76
CA GLY A 16 22.68 28.89 -57.05
C GLY A 16 23.17 28.73 -55.60
N SER A 17 24.30 29.34 -55.24
CA SER A 17 24.89 29.24 -53.90
C SER A 17 24.20 30.11 -52.84
N CYS A 18 23.19 30.91 -53.22
CA CYS A 18 22.48 31.82 -52.33
C CYS A 18 21.03 31.41 -52.07
N VAL A 19 20.73 30.11 -52.08
CA VAL A 19 19.60 29.58 -51.30
C VAL A 19 20.06 29.59 -49.83
N GLY A 20 19.96 30.76 -49.20
CA GLY A 20 20.07 30.86 -47.77
C GLY A 20 19.02 29.93 -47.17
N THR A 21 19.45 28.90 -46.46
CA THR A 21 18.62 28.11 -45.54
C THR A 21 18.25 28.99 -44.35
N GLY A 22 17.60 30.12 -44.61
CA GLY A 22 17.06 31.04 -43.60
C GLY A 22 15.75 30.49 -43.08
N GLY A 23 15.79 29.29 -42.48
CA GLY A 23 14.82 28.95 -41.46
C GLY A 23 14.92 30.04 -40.40
N LYS A 24 13.79 30.64 -40.00
CA LYS A 24 13.76 31.72 -39.00
C LYS A 24 14.62 31.30 -37.81
N ASP A 25 15.79 31.93 -37.63
CA ASP A 25 16.77 31.61 -36.57
C ASP A 25 16.13 31.63 -35.17
N ILE A 26 14.96 32.28 -35.04
CA ILE A 26 14.15 32.35 -33.83
C ILE A 26 12.93 31.43 -33.98
N ILE A 27 12.87 30.40 -33.15
CA ILE A 27 11.72 29.49 -33.06
C ILE A 27 10.58 30.14 -32.25
N SER A 28 9.39 29.53 -32.20
CA SER A 28 8.31 30.07 -31.38
C SER A 28 8.58 29.88 -29.89
N GLN A 29 8.00 30.74 -29.04
CA GLN A 29 8.19 30.68 -27.59
C GLN A 29 7.79 29.31 -27.02
N SER A 30 6.70 28.72 -27.53
CA SER A 30 6.27 27.37 -27.14
C SER A 30 7.35 26.31 -27.45
N LYS A 31 7.88 26.30 -28.67
CA LYS A 31 8.93 25.37 -29.07
C LYS A 31 10.22 25.61 -28.27
N PHE A 32 10.52 26.86 -27.92
CA PHE A 32 11.68 27.18 -27.09
C PHE A 32 11.51 26.70 -25.65
N VAL A 33 10.30 26.83 -25.08
CA VAL A 33 9.96 26.22 -23.77
C VAL A 33 10.17 24.71 -23.83
N ASP A 34 9.65 24.04 -24.86
CA ASP A 34 9.78 22.58 -24.98
C ASP A 34 11.25 22.15 -25.16
N ALA A 35 12.01 22.85 -26.01
CA ALA A 35 13.45 22.61 -26.21
C ALA A 35 14.25 22.83 -24.92
N LEU A 36 13.99 23.92 -24.19
CA LEU A 36 14.67 24.23 -22.94
C LEU A 36 14.32 23.22 -21.84
N THR A 37 13.07 22.72 -21.82
CA THR A 37 12.65 21.63 -20.91
C THR A 37 13.48 20.37 -21.15
N GLU A 38 13.66 19.96 -22.41
CA GLU A 38 14.46 18.78 -22.75
C GLU A 38 15.96 18.97 -22.49
N ILE A 39 16.50 20.16 -22.73
CA ILE A 39 17.89 20.51 -22.39
C ILE A 39 18.09 20.39 -20.88
N GLN A 40 17.18 20.95 -20.06
CA GLN A 40 17.28 20.86 -18.60
C GLN A 40 17.19 19.42 -18.08
N LEU A 41 16.38 18.58 -18.73
CA LEU A 41 16.30 17.16 -18.42
C LEU A 41 17.60 16.43 -18.79
N THR A 42 18.18 16.77 -19.95
CA THR A 42 19.48 16.28 -20.39
C THR A 42 20.59 16.68 -19.42
N ASP A 43 20.61 17.93 -18.98
CA ASP A 43 21.56 18.45 -17.97
C ASP A 43 21.44 17.67 -16.66
N SER A 44 20.21 17.42 -16.22
CA SER A 44 19.93 16.65 -15.01
C SER A 44 20.46 15.22 -15.12
N TYR A 45 20.28 14.59 -16.30
CA TYR A 45 20.84 13.26 -16.58
C TYR A 45 22.39 13.27 -16.64
N LEU A 46 22.99 14.28 -17.26
CA LEU A 46 24.44 14.40 -17.33
C LEU A 46 25.06 14.62 -15.94
N ASN A 47 24.37 15.34 -15.05
CA ASN A 47 24.83 15.61 -13.68
C ASN A 47 24.86 14.38 -12.77
N ILE A 48 24.06 13.35 -13.06
CA ILE A 48 24.10 12.09 -12.27
C ILE A 48 25.19 11.13 -12.76
N LEU A 49 25.79 11.38 -13.93
CA LEU A 49 26.83 10.53 -14.49
C LEU A 49 28.22 10.92 -13.97
N PRO A 50 29.16 9.94 -13.88
CA PRO A 50 30.57 10.26 -13.70
C PRO A 50 31.07 11.19 -14.81
N ILE A 51 31.98 12.11 -14.49
CA ILE A 51 32.43 13.17 -15.41
C ILE A 51 32.95 12.64 -16.76
N ASP A 52 33.68 11.53 -16.74
CA ASP A 52 34.24 10.90 -17.95
C ASP A 52 33.15 10.26 -18.82
N SER A 53 32.10 9.74 -18.20
CA SER A 53 30.93 9.20 -18.91
C SER A 53 30.09 10.33 -19.49
N ALA A 54 29.82 11.37 -18.70
CA ALA A 54 29.06 12.53 -19.13
C ALA A 54 29.67 13.19 -20.37
N ARG A 55 31.00 13.43 -20.38
CA ARG A 55 31.71 14.02 -21.53
C ARG A 55 31.57 13.22 -22.82
N LYS A 56 31.51 11.88 -22.74
CA LYS A 56 31.35 11.02 -23.93
C LYS A 56 29.97 11.13 -24.56
N VAL A 57 28.94 11.37 -23.77
CA VAL A 57 27.54 11.34 -24.21
C VAL A 57 26.90 12.73 -24.32
N MET A 58 27.55 13.77 -23.79
CA MET A 58 27.02 15.14 -23.76
C MET A 58 26.64 15.68 -25.14
N LEU A 59 27.57 15.66 -26.10
CA LEU A 59 27.33 16.16 -27.45
C LEU A 59 26.18 15.44 -28.18
N PRO A 60 26.16 14.11 -28.29
CA PRO A 60 25.07 13.43 -28.98
C PRO A 60 23.71 13.62 -28.28
N LEU A 61 23.68 13.75 -26.95
CA LEU A 61 22.42 14.00 -26.23
C LEU A 61 21.83 15.37 -26.56
N TYR A 62 22.62 16.45 -26.51
CA TYR A 62 22.12 17.77 -26.93
C TYR A 62 21.75 17.81 -28.41
N GLN A 63 22.51 17.11 -29.26
CA GLN A 63 22.23 17.05 -30.69
C GLN A 63 20.83 16.49 -30.97
N VAL A 64 20.39 15.47 -30.23
CA VAL A 64 19.04 14.91 -30.38
C VAL A 64 17.96 15.98 -30.14
N THR A 65 18.11 16.78 -29.09
CA THR A 65 17.17 17.89 -28.81
C THR A 65 17.27 18.97 -29.88
N PHE A 66 18.48 19.35 -30.30
CA PHE A 66 18.68 20.34 -31.35
C PHE A 66 18.05 19.92 -32.68
N ASP A 67 18.27 18.69 -33.13
CA ASP A 67 17.68 18.13 -34.34
C ASP A 67 16.14 18.12 -34.27
N LYS A 68 15.58 17.74 -33.12
CA LYS A 68 14.13 17.70 -32.89
C LYS A 68 13.46 19.06 -33.07
N TYR A 69 14.12 20.14 -32.65
CA TYR A 69 13.57 21.51 -32.71
C TYR A 69 14.11 22.33 -33.89
N GLY A 70 14.95 21.75 -34.75
CA GLY A 70 15.57 22.46 -35.88
C GLY A 70 16.54 23.55 -35.41
N LEU A 71 17.27 23.28 -34.33
CA LEU A 71 18.25 24.18 -33.73
C LEU A 71 19.66 23.65 -33.99
N ASP A 72 20.64 24.53 -33.83
CA ASP A 72 22.04 24.19 -33.64
C ASP A 72 22.57 25.00 -32.44
N SER A 73 23.84 24.82 -32.06
CA SER A 73 24.43 25.56 -30.93
C SER A 73 24.37 27.08 -31.13
N ILE A 74 24.46 27.57 -32.37
CA ILE A 74 24.52 28.99 -32.70
C ILE A 74 23.12 29.60 -32.63
N SER A 75 22.15 28.93 -33.23
CA SER A 75 20.73 29.27 -33.30
C SER A 75 20.08 29.16 -31.93
N PHE A 76 20.44 28.15 -31.12
CA PHE A 76 20.00 28.09 -29.73
C PHE A 76 20.47 29.31 -28.94
N ARG A 77 21.75 29.70 -29.07
CA ARG A 77 22.26 30.93 -28.44
C ARG A 77 21.52 32.18 -28.94
N LYS A 78 21.23 32.29 -30.24
CA LYS A 78 20.42 33.39 -30.80
C LYS A 78 19.01 33.43 -30.19
N ASN A 79 18.36 32.29 -29.98
CA ASN A 79 17.05 32.22 -29.32
C ASN A 79 17.13 32.64 -27.85
N LEU A 80 18.16 32.17 -27.14
CA LEU A 80 18.40 32.55 -25.76
C LEU A 80 18.60 34.07 -25.63
N ASP A 81 19.41 34.65 -26.51
CA ASP A 81 19.64 36.10 -26.57
C ASP A 81 18.37 36.86 -26.98
N TYR A 82 17.59 36.33 -27.92
CA TYR A 82 16.35 36.96 -28.38
C TYR A 82 15.31 37.07 -27.26
N TYR A 83 15.03 35.96 -26.58
CA TYR A 83 14.08 35.93 -25.47
C TYR A 83 14.64 36.60 -24.21
N GLY A 84 15.97 36.59 -24.03
CA GLY A 84 16.64 37.16 -22.86
C GLY A 84 16.66 38.69 -22.84
N LYS A 85 16.32 39.35 -23.95
CA LYS A 85 16.18 40.82 -24.01
C LYS A 85 15.05 41.37 -23.16
N ASP A 86 14.01 40.57 -22.94
CA ASP A 86 12.86 40.94 -22.12
C ASP A 86 12.80 39.99 -20.91
N ALA A 87 13.04 40.56 -19.73
CA ALA A 87 13.06 39.83 -18.48
C ALA A 87 11.70 39.20 -18.14
N GLU A 88 10.59 39.84 -18.50
CA GLU A 88 9.24 39.32 -18.24
C GLU A 88 8.95 38.11 -19.13
N VAL A 89 9.32 38.19 -20.42
CA VAL A 89 9.19 37.08 -21.37
C VAL A 89 10.06 35.89 -20.95
N MET A 90 11.32 36.13 -20.59
CA MET A 90 12.23 35.07 -20.16
C MET A 90 11.76 34.42 -18.84
N SER A 91 11.29 35.22 -17.88
CA SER A 91 10.69 34.71 -16.63
C SER A 91 9.48 33.81 -16.91
N ALA A 92 8.60 34.22 -17.82
CA ALA A 92 7.45 33.41 -18.22
C ALA A 92 7.85 32.10 -18.93
N ILE A 93 8.95 32.11 -19.70
CA ILE A 93 9.51 30.89 -20.31
C ILE A 93 9.99 29.93 -19.22
N TYR A 94 10.85 30.39 -18.30
CA TYR A 94 11.36 29.54 -17.23
C TYR A 94 10.27 29.00 -16.31
N LYS A 95 9.25 29.81 -16.01
CA LYS A 95 8.08 29.34 -15.24
C LYS A 95 7.36 28.17 -15.94
N LYS A 96 7.17 28.26 -17.26
CA LYS A 96 6.55 27.16 -18.02
C LYS A 96 7.44 25.92 -18.07
N VAL A 97 8.76 26.09 -18.15
CA VAL A 97 9.72 24.98 -18.05
C VAL A 97 9.61 24.29 -16.68
N GLU A 98 9.58 25.07 -15.60
CA GLU A 98 9.38 24.54 -14.24
C GLU A 98 8.05 23.80 -14.09
N ASP A 99 6.96 24.35 -14.64
CA ASP A 99 5.64 23.70 -14.63
C ASP A 99 5.66 22.37 -15.39
N ASN A 100 6.31 22.32 -16.56
CA ASN A 100 6.48 21.10 -17.36
C ASN A 100 7.27 20.04 -16.58
N LEU A 101 8.43 20.39 -16.02
CA LEU A 101 9.28 19.49 -15.24
C LEU A 101 8.55 18.98 -13.99
N THR A 102 7.81 19.86 -13.31
CA THR A 102 7.01 19.49 -12.13
C THR A 102 5.92 18.50 -12.49
N LYS A 103 5.26 18.69 -13.64
CA LYS A 103 4.24 17.78 -14.14
C LYS A 103 4.84 16.41 -14.47
N GLU A 104 5.98 16.36 -15.17
CA GLU A 104 6.66 15.10 -15.49
C GLU A 104 7.09 14.37 -14.22
N ASN A 105 7.71 15.07 -13.26
CA ASN A 105 8.13 14.49 -11.99
C ASN A 105 6.95 13.87 -11.22
N LYS A 106 5.80 14.55 -11.16
CA LYS A 106 4.59 14.00 -10.54
C LYS A 106 4.12 12.70 -11.21
N ILE A 107 4.16 12.64 -12.54
CA ILE A 107 3.78 11.43 -13.28
C ILE A 107 4.70 10.27 -12.91
N TYR A 108 6.02 10.46 -12.92
CA TYR A 108 6.97 9.42 -12.55
C TYR A 108 6.84 9.00 -11.08
N ALA A 109 6.66 9.96 -10.17
CA ALA A 109 6.45 9.68 -8.74
C ALA A 109 5.19 8.84 -8.49
N ASP A 110 4.10 9.12 -9.20
CA ASP A 110 2.86 8.34 -9.09
C ASP A 110 2.99 6.94 -9.69
N ILE A 111 3.75 6.78 -10.79
CA ILE A 111 4.07 5.46 -11.36
C ILE A 111 4.89 4.64 -10.37
N GLU A 112 5.91 5.23 -9.76
CA GLU A 112 6.77 4.56 -8.78
C GLU A 112 5.99 4.19 -7.51
N ARG A 113 5.12 5.09 -7.02
CA ARG A 113 4.23 4.79 -5.89
C ARG A 113 3.33 3.58 -6.19
N LYS A 114 2.67 3.55 -7.36
CA LYS A 114 1.81 2.44 -7.76
C LYS A 114 2.60 1.12 -7.88
N LYS A 115 3.81 1.17 -8.42
CA LYS A 115 4.71 0.01 -8.48
C LYS A 115 5.03 -0.48 -7.08
N GLN A 116 5.41 0.41 -6.17
CA GLN A 116 5.76 0.06 -4.79
C GLN A 116 4.57 -0.51 -4.01
N ASP A 117 3.37 0.07 -4.17
CA ASP A 117 2.15 -0.44 -3.54
C ASP A 117 1.81 -1.85 -4.02
N SER A 118 2.03 -2.14 -5.31
CA SER A 118 1.82 -3.47 -5.87
C SER A 118 2.78 -4.51 -5.27
N ILE A 119 4.04 -4.13 -5.05
CA ILE A 119 5.06 -4.98 -4.42
C ILE A 119 4.70 -5.22 -2.96
N ARG A 120 4.44 -4.14 -2.20
CA ARG A 120 4.04 -4.22 -0.78
C ARG A 120 2.83 -5.10 -0.57
N THR A 121 1.82 -5.01 -1.43
CA THR A 121 0.60 -5.81 -1.33
C THR A 121 0.90 -7.29 -1.54
N ARG A 122 1.72 -7.65 -2.54
CA ARG A 122 2.14 -9.04 -2.78
C ARG A 122 2.95 -9.60 -1.61
N ASP A 123 3.91 -8.83 -1.12
CA ASP A 123 4.78 -9.23 0.00
C ASP A 123 3.95 -9.44 1.27
N SER A 124 2.96 -8.59 1.52
CA SER A 124 2.05 -8.71 2.66
C SER A 124 1.23 -10.00 2.60
N ILE A 125 0.71 -10.38 1.42
CA ILE A 125 -0.05 -11.62 1.22
C ILE A 125 0.84 -12.85 1.46
N GLN A 126 2.05 -12.84 0.91
CA GLN A 126 2.99 -13.95 1.11
C GLN A 126 3.40 -14.08 2.57
N ASN A 127 3.72 -12.97 3.23
CA ASN A 127 4.10 -12.96 4.63
C ASN A 127 2.95 -13.46 5.53
N MET A 128 1.71 -13.04 5.27
CA MET A 128 0.54 -13.57 5.98
C MET A 128 0.40 -15.08 5.84
N ARG A 129 0.59 -15.62 4.63
CA ARG A 129 0.50 -17.07 4.38
C ARG A 129 1.58 -17.84 5.13
N ILE A 130 2.81 -17.34 5.12
CA ILE A 130 3.93 -17.93 5.85
C ILE A 130 3.62 -17.90 7.34
N GLN A 131 3.22 -16.73 7.86
CA GLN A 131 2.90 -16.54 9.28
C GLN A 131 1.75 -17.43 9.76
N ASP A 132 0.69 -17.61 8.97
CA ASP A 132 -0.40 -18.51 9.32
C ASP A 132 0.10 -19.97 9.41
N SER A 133 0.90 -20.39 8.43
CA SER A 133 1.46 -21.74 8.41
C SER A 133 2.40 -22.02 9.59
N THR A 134 3.27 -21.06 9.95
CA THR A 134 4.18 -21.19 11.09
C THR A 134 3.41 -21.18 12.41
N ASN A 135 2.42 -20.29 12.55
CA ASN A 135 1.57 -20.24 13.74
C ASN A 135 0.79 -21.53 13.96
N ARG A 136 0.27 -22.16 12.89
CA ARG A 136 -0.42 -23.45 12.99
C ARG A 136 0.49 -24.55 13.53
N VAL A 137 1.72 -24.64 13.02
CA VAL A 137 2.71 -25.62 13.50
C VAL A 137 3.10 -25.32 14.94
N MET A 138 3.34 -24.06 15.29
CA MET A 138 3.69 -23.65 16.65
C MET A 138 2.59 -24.00 17.65
N ARG A 139 1.31 -23.76 17.33
CA ARG A 139 0.18 -24.15 18.17
C ARG A 139 0.10 -25.66 18.38
N ALA A 140 0.33 -26.44 17.31
CA ALA A 140 0.33 -27.90 17.40
C ALA A 140 1.48 -28.41 18.28
N GLN A 141 2.67 -27.84 18.13
CA GLN A 141 3.83 -28.16 18.96
C GLN A 141 3.59 -27.79 20.43
N GLN A 142 3.06 -26.60 20.70
CA GLN A 142 2.73 -26.17 22.05
C GLN A 142 1.70 -27.11 22.70
N ALA A 143 0.61 -27.44 22.00
CA ALA A 143 -0.39 -28.37 22.50
C ALA A 143 0.19 -29.77 22.79
N TYR A 144 1.14 -30.24 21.98
CA TYR A 144 1.86 -31.49 22.25
C TYR A 144 2.68 -31.40 23.53
N GLN A 145 3.44 -30.31 23.72
CA GLN A 145 4.26 -30.10 24.92
C GLN A 145 3.40 -29.98 26.19
N GLU A 146 2.26 -29.28 26.11
CA GLU A 146 1.31 -29.17 27.23
C GLU A 146 0.74 -30.54 27.63
N ARG A 147 0.44 -31.41 26.66
CA ARG A 147 0.00 -32.79 26.93
C ARG A 147 1.09 -33.61 27.60
N ILE A 148 2.32 -33.55 27.10
CA ILE A 148 3.45 -34.25 27.69
C ILE A 148 3.70 -33.76 29.13
N ALA A 149 3.68 -32.45 29.35
CA ALA A 149 3.84 -31.86 30.68
C ALA A 149 2.72 -32.31 31.64
N ALA A 150 1.46 -32.35 31.19
CA ALA A 150 0.34 -32.83 32.00
C ALA A 150 0.46 -34.32 32.38
N LEU A 151 1.06 -35.14 31.50
CA LEU A 151 1.32 -36.56 31.78
C LEU A 151 2.50 -36.74 32.75
N ILE A 152 3.60 -36.01 32.57
CA ILE A 152 4.79 -36.12 33.41
C ILE A 152 4.53 -35.57 34.82
N HIS A 153 3.83 -34.43 34.92
CA HIS A 153 3.56 -33.76 36.20
C HIS A 153 2.18 -34.11 36.78
N TYR A 154 1.66 -35.30 36.44
CA TYR A 154 0.40 -35.76 37.00
C TYR A 154 0.50 -35.98 38.51
N LEU A 155 -0.26 -35.19 39.27
CA LEU A 155 -0.45 -35.36 40.70
C LEU A 155 -1.75 -36.14 40.93
N PRO A 156 -1.71 -37.35 41.52
CA PRO A 156 -2.92 -38.11 41.78
C PRO A 156 -3.79 -37.36 42.80
N ASN A 157 -5.02 -37.05 42.42
CA ASN A 157 -5.97 -36.46 43.34
C ASN A 157 -6.35 -37.51 44.41
N LYS A 158 -6.09 -37.19 45.68
CA LYS A 158 -6.42 -38.06 46.81
C LYS A 158 -7.89 -37.98 47.23
N THR A 159 -8.67 -37.04 46.68
CA THR A 159 -10.09 -36.90 47.03
C THR A 159 -10.95 -37.92 46.28
N LYS A 160 -11.98 -38.45 46.95
CA LYS A 160 -12.95 -39.37 46.34
C LYS A 160 -13.79 -38.61 45.31
N PHE A 161 -13.86 -39.11 44.09
CA PHE A 161 -14.63 -38.51 43.01
C PHE A 161 -16.14 -38.49 43.34
N ASN A 162 -16.75 -37.30 43.34
CA ASN A 162 -18.19 -37.13 43.50
C ASN A 162 -18.83 -36.75 42.16
N PHE A 163 -19.60 -37.69 41.59
CA PHE A 163 -20.24 -37.51 40.29
C PHE A 163 -21.22 -36.34 40.25
N ARG A 164 -21.94 -36.07 41.35
CA ARG A 164 -22.93 -34.98 41.42
C ARG A 164 -22.27 -33.60 41.30
N GLU A 165 -21.15 -33.41 41.97
CA GLU A 165 -20.39 -32.16 41.93
C GLU A 165 -19.67 -31.99 40.59
N ALA A 166 -19.08 -33.07 40.05
CA ALA A 166 -18.43 -33.04 38.75
C ALA A 166 -19.43 -32.69 37.61
N SER A 167 -20.63 -33.27 37.65
CA SER A 167 -21.68 -33.00 36.66
C SER A 167 -22.25 -31.59 36.75
N SER A 168 -22.38 -31.01 37.96
CA SER A 168 -22.82 -29.63 38.11
C SER A 168 -21.76 -28.64 37.60
N LEU A 169 -20.48 -28.87 37.90
CA LEU A 169 -19.36 -28.08 37.38
C LEU A 169 -19.23 -28.19 35.86
N PHE A 170 -19.48 -29.38 35.29
CA PHE A 170 -19.54 -29.54 33.85
C PHE A 170 -20.68 -28.73 33.23
N ASN A 171 -21.90 -28.82 33.78
CA ASN A 171 -23.05 -28.10 33.24
C ASN A 171 -22.86 -26.58 33.30
N THR A 172 -22.30 -26.05 34.40
CA THR A 172 -22.03 -24.60 34.53
C THR A 172 -20.90 -24.16 33.60
N SER A 173 -19.80 -24.92 33.51
CA SER A 173 -18.70 -24.60 32.59
C SER A 173 -19.11 -24.72 31.12
N PHE A 174 -19.97 -25.69 30.79
CA PHE A 174 -20.55 -25.84 29.45
C PHE A 174 -21.46 -24.65 29.11
N GLN A 175 -22.36 -24.29 30.03
CA GLN A 175 -23.27 -23.16 29.86
C GLN A 175 -22.51 -21.83 29.72
N THR A 176 -21.47 -21.60 30.52
CA THR A 176 -20.66 -20.38 30.41
C THR A 176 -19.87 -20.29 29.11
N LYS A 177 -19.40 -21.43 28.58
CA LYS A 177 -18.64 -21.46 27.32
C LYS A 177 -19.51 -21.40 26.07
N THR A 178 -20.69 -22.03 26.10
CA THR A 178 -21.54 -22.18 24.90
C THR A 178 -22.79 -21.31 24.94
N GLY A 179 -23.14 -20.75 26.10
CA GLY A 179 -24.41 -20.07 26.35
C GLY A 179 -25.61 -21.02 26.52
N ILE A 180 -25.43 -22.33 26.33
CA ILE A 180 -26.52 -23.31 26.31
C ILE A 180 -26.65 -23.96 27.69
N SER A 181 -27.84 -23.86 28.30
CA SER A 181 -28.15 -24.59 29.52
C SER A 181 -28.57 -26.02 29.19
N LEU A 182 -27.67 -26.98 29.44
CA LEU A 182 -27.96 -28.40 29.28
C LEU A 182 -29.12 -28.86 30.18
N ASN A 183 -29.23 -28.27 31.37
CA ASN A 183 -30.27 -28.61 32.34
C ASN A 183 -31.66 -28.22 31.83
N GLY A 184 -31.78 -27.04 31.19
CA GLY A 184 -33.03 -26.61 30.55
C GLY A 184 -33.37 -27.43 29.31
N TYR A 185 -32.36 -27.81 28.51
CA TYR A 185 -32.54 -28.62 27.31
C TYR A 185 -33.02 -30.05 27.65
N LEU A 186 -32.42 -30.70 28.64
CA LEU A 186 -32.80 -32.05 29.08
C LEU A 186 -34.18 -32.07 29.75
N MET A 187 -34.53 -31.05 30.54
CA MET A 187 -35.87 -30.93 31.15
C MET A 187 -36.98 -30.72 30.12
N ASN A 188 -36.73 -29.96 29.04
CA ASN A 188 -37.70 -29.80 27.96
C ASN A 188 -37.93 -31.09 27.17
N GLN A 189 -36.92 -31.94 26.99
CA GLN A 189 -37.09 -33.24 26.33
C GLN A 189 -37.82 -34.29 27.19
N LEU A 190 -37.76 -34.17 28.52
CA LEU A 190 -38.53 -35.01 29.44
C LEU A 190 -40.01 -34.58 29.55
N SER A 191 -40.32 -33.31 29.21
CA SER A 191 -41.68 -32.76 29.26
C SER A 191 -42.56 -33.18 28.07
N VAL A 192 -41.98 -33.73 27.00
CA VAL A 192 -42.73 -34.13 25.79
C VAL A 192 -43.42 -35.51 25.91
N GLY A 193 -43.44 -36.10 27.12
CA GLY A 193 -44.06 -37.40 27.39
C GLY A 193 -45.10 -37.34 28.51
N ASN A 194 -46.25 -36.72 28.24
CA ASN A 194 -47.60 -37.20 28.64
C ASN A 194 -48.66 -36.15 28.34
N SER A 195 -49.44 -36.42 27.30
CA SER A 195 -50.69 -35.75 26.97
C SER A 195 -51.82 -36.13 27.94
N ASN A 196 -52.66 -35.13 28.27
CA ASN A 196 -54.07 -35.17 28.72
C ASN A 196 -54.33 -34.85 30.21
N LEU A 197 -54.82 -33.62 30.48
CA LEU A 197 -56.10 -33.27 31.17
C LEU A 197 -56.17 -31.74 31.44
N PRO A 198 -57.37 -31.15 31.64
CA PRO A 198 -57.84 -30.02 30.84
C PRO A 198 -57.63 -28.63 31.46
N ILE A 199 -57.70 -27.66 30.54
CA ILE A 199 -57.69 -26.21 30.72
C ILE A 199 -58.88 -25.76 31.57
N GLU A 200 -58.60 -25.04 32.65
CA GLU A 200 -59.55 -24.09 33.24
C GLU A 200 -58.82 -22.79 33.59
N SER A 201 -59.14 -21.74 32.84
CA SER A 201 -58.69 -20.37 33.06
C SER A 201 -59.81 -19.60 33.77
N PRO A 202 -59.51 -18.67 34.71
CA PRO A 202 -60.38 -17.54 34.95
C PRO A 202 -59.77 -16.27 34.35
N SER A 203 -60.57 -15.56 33.56
CA SER A 203 -60.34 -14.24 32.95
C SER A 203 -61.16 -13.14 33.70
N PRO A 204 -61.24 -11.87 33.25
CA PRO A 204 -60.29 -10.75 33.39
C PRO A 204 -60.95 -9.45 33.95
N GLN A 205 -60.19 -8.40 34.27
CA GLN A 205 -60.60 -6.96 34.30
C GLN A 205 -59.35 -6.09 34.63
N LYS A 206 -59.05 -4.90 34.09
CA LYS A 206 -59.61 -4.06 33.01
C LYS A 206 -58.60 -2.91 32.72
N ASP A 207 -58.48 -2.52 31.45
CA ASP A 207 -58.11 -1.22 30.84
C ASP A 207 -56.79 -0.50 31.25
N THR A 208 -55.92 -0.01 30.35
CA THR A 208 -56.21 0.92 29.25
C THR A 208 -55.09 0.94 28.18
N ALA A 209 -55.49 1.25 26.93
CA ALA A 209 -54.79 1.27 25.63
C ALA A 209 -53.42 2.02 25.60
N SER A 210 -52.49 1.86 24.62
CA SER A 210 -52.68 2.05 23.17
C SER A 210 -51.34 1.96 22.40
N LYS A 211 -51.41 1.36 21.20
CA LYS A 211 -50.67 1.63 19.94
C LYS A 211 -49.16 1.35 19.76
N LEU A 212 -48.94 0.38 18.87
CA LEU A 212 -47.81 0.21 17.96
C LEU A 212 -47.75 1.33 16.89
N LYS A 213 -46.55 1.87 16.61
CA LYS A 213 -46.20 2.53 15.34
C LYS A 213 -44.67 2.54 15.10
N THR A 214 -44.20 1.74 14.15
CA THR A 214 -42.97 2.01 13.33
C THR A 214 -43.34 3.03 12.24
N PRO A 215 -42.45 3.80 11.56
CA PRO A 215 -41.10 3.42 11.10
C PRO A 215 -40.02 4.55 11.03
N GLY A 216 -38.77 4.17 10.69
CA GLY A 216 -37.98 4.86 9.66
C GLY A 216 -37.11 6.09 10.00
N THR A 217 -35.80 5.83 10.13
CA THR A 217 -34.66 6.55 9.50
C THR A 217 -34.53 8.08 9.60
N SER A 218 -33.46 8.57 10.25
CA SER A 218 -32.39 9.39 9.62
C SER A 218 -31.40 9.96 10.64
N VAL A 219 -30.14 9.49 10.53
CA VAL A 219 -28.84 10.18 10.61
C VAL A 219 -28.79 11.59 11.25
N LYS A 220 -27.98 11.76 12.31
CA LYS A 220 -26.75 12.61 12.33
C LYS A 220 -26.12 12.71 13.73
N ASP A 221 -24.86 12.28 13.77
CA ASP A 221 -23.70 12.79 14.51
C ASP A 221 -23.93 13.66 15.75
N THR A 222 -23.47 13.16 16.91
CA THR A 222 -22.71 13.99 17.86
C THR A 222 -21.69 13.12 18.59
N VAL A 223 -20.42 13.47 18.37
CA VAL A 223 -19.25 13.01 19.10
C VAL A 223 -19.37 13.43 20.56
N VAL A 224 -19.29 12.47 21.49
CA VAL A 224 -18.90 12.75 22.88
C VAL A 224 -17.86 11.73 23.33
N THR A 225 -16.65 12.25 23.49
CA THR A 225 -15.48 11.65 24.11
C THR A 225 -15.82 11.03 25.47
N GLN A 226 -15.63 9.72 25.62
CA GLN A 226 -15.65 9.07 26.93
C GLN A 226 -14.27 8.48 27.24
N LYS A 227 -13.68 9.06 28.29
CA LYS A 227 -12.35 8.83 28.85
C LYS A 227 -12.15 7.35 29.16
N ARG A 228 -11.15 6.73 28.51
CA ARG A 228 -10.70 5.36 28.77
C ARG A 228 -10.07 5.29 30.17
N VAL A 229 -10.70 4.57 31.08
CA VAL A 229 -10.08 4.12 32.34
C VAL A 229 -9.54 2.72 32.09
N GLU A 230 -8.22 2.57 32.14
CA GLU A 230 -7.55 1.27 32.11
C GLU A 230 -7.74 0.55 33.45
N PRO A 231 -8.10 -0.74 33.47
CA PRO A 231 -7.95 -1.57 34.65
C PRO A 231 -6.48 -2.03 34.74
N GLN A 232 -5.77 -1.53 35.74
CA GLN A 232 -4.44 -2.04 36.11
C GLN A 232 -4.56 -3.45 36.68
N LEU A 233 -3.75 -4.37 36.15
CA LEU A 233 -3.62 -5.76 36.57
C LEU A 233 -2.68 -5.83 37.79
N PRO A 234 -3.02 -6.53 38.90
CA PRO A 234 -2.14 -6.61 40.07
C PRO A 234 -0.89 -7.47 39.79
N THR A 235 0.27 -6.87 40.02
CA THR A 235 1.62 -7.29 39.61
C THR A 235 2.28 -8.40 40.46
N ASN A 236 1.54 -9.34 41.05
CA ASN A 236 2.12 -10.28 42.03
C ASN A 236 2.11 -11.78 41.66
N GLU A 237 1.89 -12.16 40.41
CA GLU A 237 1.93 -13.58 39.96
C GLU A 237 2.88 -13.80 38.77
N LEU A 238 3.98 -13.05 38.72
CA LEU A 238 4.97 -13.08 37.63
C LEU A 238 6.33 -13.66 38.07
N GLU A 239 6.36 -14.74 38.86
CA GLU A 239 7.64 -15.37 39.24
C GLU A 239 7.70 -16.90 39.17
N LYS A 240 6.68 -17.57 38.62
CA LYS A 240 6.71 -19.04 38.40
C LYS A 240 6.36 -19.46 36.98
N ARG A 241 7.09 -18.94 35.99
CA ARG A 241 7.11 -19.54 34.65
C ARG A 241 8.44 -20.27 34.45
N PRO A 242 8.46 -21.54 34.03
CA PRO A 242 9.71 -22.20 33.68
C PRO A 242 10.34 -21.50 32.48
N ILE A 243 11.63 -21.22 32.59
CA ILE A 243 12.45 -20.54 31.58
C ILE A 243 12.44 -21.38 30.30
N LEU A 244 11.92 -20.82 29.20
CA LEU A 244 12.05 -21.41 27.87
C LEU A 244 13.54 -21.51 27.53
N THR A 245 14.04 -22.73 27.38
CA THR A 245 15.37 -22.95 26.78
C THR A 245 15.24 -22.83 25.26
N PRO A 246 16.12 -22.10 24.56
CA PRO A 246 16.06 -22.00 23.10
C PRO A 246 16.31 -23.35 22.43
N PRO A 247 15.78 -23.58 21.21
CA PRO A 247 15.95 -24.84 20.50
C PRO A 247 17.43 -25.10 20.20
N GLN A 248 17.90 -26.32 20.51
CA GLN A 248 19.25 -26.75 20.20
C GLN A 248 19.47 -26.80 18.68
N HIS A 249 20.58 -26.23 18.23
CA HIS A 249 20.98 -26.19 16.82
C HIS A 249 21.25 -27.61 16.31
N ILE A 250 20.40 -28.12 15.43
CA ILE A 250 20.63 -29.41 14.76
C ILE A 250 21.78 -29.20 13.75
N LYS A 251 22.89 -29.92 13.92
CA LYS A 251 24.00 -29.92 12.95
C LYS A 251 23.56 -30.65 11.68
N PRO A 252 23.93 -30.17 10.47
CA PRO A 252 23.57 -30.83 9.23
C PRO A 252 24.27 -32.20 9.10
N PRO A 253 23.63 -33.18 8.44
CA PRO A 253 24.18 -34.52 8.31
C PRO A 253 25.44 -34.52 7.44
N THR A 254 26.50 -35.13 7.96
CA THR A 254 27.73 -35.43 7.22
C THR A 254 27.38 -36.39 6.09
N LYS A 255 27.71 -36.01 4.85
CA LYS A 255 27.56 -36.88 3.67
C LYS A 255 28.42 -38.13 3.86
N LEU A 256 27.80 -39.30 3.73
CA LEU A 256 28.46 -40.57 3.42
C LEU A 256 28.60 -40.71 1.91
#